data_AF-A0A445J8R2-F1
#
_entry.id   AF-A0A445J8R2-F1
#
_cell.length_a   1.000
_cell.length_b   1.000
_cell.length_c   1.000
_cell.angle_alpha   90.00
_cell.angle_beta   90.00
_cell.angle_gamma   90.00
#
_symmetry.space_group_name_H-M   'P 1'
#
loop_
_entity.id
_entity.type
_entity.pdbx_description
1 polymer ?
#
loop_
_entity_poly.entity_id
_entity_poly.type
_entity_poly.pdbx_seq_one_letter_code
_entity_poly.pdbx_strand_id
1 'polypeptide(L)'
;MRNKAWAVIGDSISRNHAQSLVCILSKVEKPVLVYHDEEYKCKRWNFPSYNFSLSVIWSPFLVEAAIFEDINGVSSSEVDLHLDRLDSKWADQYLDFDYIIVSTGKWFLKSAIYYENETILGCHSCPKRNLTELGFNFAYRKALKLVMNFIVTSNHKGLIFFRTFTPDHFENGEWFSGGTCNRTAPIKEGEMEMKYLNKMLREIELEEFGKAASEASKNGVNFKLVDFASLSQLRPDGHPGPYRQFHPFEKDQNANVQNDCLHWCLPGPIDSWNDIIMEMVVNG
;
A
#
# COMPACT_ATOMS: atom_id res chain seq x y z
N MET A 1 -13.70 10.29 15.54
CA MET A 1 -13.12 10.94 14.35
C MET A 1 -13.59 12.39 14.10
N ARG A 2 -14.46 12.99 14.93
CA ARG A 2 -14.86 14.41 14.75
C ARG A 2 -13.67 15.35 14.91
N ASN A 3 -13.54 16.36 14.05
CA ASN A 3 -12.42 17.32 14.02
C ASN A 3 -11.06 16.65 13.84
N LYS A 4 -10.98 15.63 12.97
CA LYS A 4 -9.76 14.86 12.73
C LYS A 4 -9.42 14.79 11.25
N ALA A 5 -8.13 14.80 10.93
CA ALA A 5 -7.61 14.57 9.60
C ALA A 5 -6.90 13.22 9.54
N TRP A 6 -7.24 12.39 8.55
CA TRP A 6 -6.65 11.08 8.33
C TRP A 6 -5.88 11.06 7.01
N ALA A 7 -4.77 10.33 6.98
CA ALA A 7 -4.04 10.04 5.76
C ALA A 7 -3.77 8.54 5.61
N VAL A 8 -4.06 8.00 4.42
CA VAL A 8 -3.63 6.67 3.98
C VAL A 8 -2.58 6.87 2.89
N ILE A 9 -1.34 6.55 3.22
CA ILE A 9 -0.14 6.82 2.41
C ILE A 9 0.37 5.49 1.88
N GLY A 10 0.62 5.42 0.57
CA GLY A 10 1.22 4.23 -0.04
C GLY A 10 0.78 4.01 -1.47
N ASP A 11 0.58 2.73 -1.81
CA ASP A 11 0.30 2.26 -3.16
C ASP A 11 -1.21 2.09 -3.46
N SER A 12 -1.53 1.28 -4.47
CA SER A 12 -2.91 1.04 -4.89
C SER A 12 -3.73 0.25 -3.87
N ILE A 13 -3.10 -0.53 -2.99
CA ILE A 13 -3.77 -1.19 -1.86
C ILE A 13 -4.09 -0.19 -0.76
N SER A 14 -3.25 0.84 -0.55
CA SER A 14 -3.61 1.99 0.32
C SER A 14 -4.85 2.71 -0.19
N ARG A 15 -4.92 2.97 -1.51
CA ARG A 15 -6.11 3.56 -2.13
C ARG A 15 -7.34 2.66 -1.97
N ASN A 16 -7.20 1.36 -2.21
CA ASN A 16 -8.28 0.38 -2.04
C ASN A 16 -8.83 0.34 -0.61
N HIS A 17 -7.94 0.41 0.38
CA HIS A 17 -8.28 0.46 1.80
C HIS A 17 -9.03 1.74 2.18
N ALA A 18 -8.55 2.89 1.71
CA ALA A 18 -9.24 4.16 1.92
C ALA A 18 -10.62 4.20 1.21
N GLN A 19 -10.74 3.60 0.02
CA GLN A 19 -12.02 3.47 -0.67
C GLN A 19 -13.02 2.64 0.13
N SER A 20 -12.59 1.53 0.74
CA SER A 20 -13.41 0.77 1.69
C SER A 20 -13.91 1.66 2.83
N LEU A 21 -13.01 2.43 3.46
CA LEU A 21 -13.36 3.32 4.56
C LEU A 21 -14.36 4.40 4.13
N VAL A 22 -14.14 5.02 2.97
CA VAL A 22 -15.09 6.00 2.39
C VAL A 22 -16.47 5.36 2.18
N CYS A 23 -16.55 4.15 1.65
CA CYS A 23 -17.82 3.44 1.45
C CYS A 23 -18.55 3.16 2.78
N ILE A 24 -17.82 2.74 3.81
CA ILE A 24 -18.37 2.51 5.16
C ILE A 24 -18.95 3.82 5.72
N LEU A 25 -18.18 4.91 5.69
CA LEU A 25 -18.59 6.21 6.22
C LEU A 25 -19.71 6.87 5.40
N SER A 26 -19.78 6.57 4.10
CA SER A 26 -20.84 7.08 3.20
C SER A 26 -22.24 6.59 3.58
N LYS A 27 -22.35 5.54 4.41
CA LYS A 27 -23.63 5.10 5.00
C LYS A 27 -24.20 6.12 5.99
N VAL A 28 -23.37 7.00 6.54
CA VAL A 28 -23.75 8.02 7.53
C VAL A 28 -23.82 9.41 6.90
N GLU A 29 -22.80 9.80 6.14
CA GLU A 29 -22.75 11.10 5.46
C GLU A 29 -22.07 10.95 4.10
N LYS A 30 -22.66 11.54 3.05
CA LYS A 30 -22.05 11.55 1.72
C LYS A 30 -20.76 12.39 1.76
N PRO A 31 -19.59 11.83 1.40
CA PRO A 31 -18.35 12.57 1.37
C PRO A 31 -18.33 13.61 0.25
N VAL A 32 -17.69 14.74 0.50
CA VAL A 32 -17.37 15.75 -0.51
C VAL A 32 -15.92 15.55 -0.93
N LEU A 33 -15.66 15.23 -2.20
CA LEU A 33 -14.30 15.23 -2.75
C LEU A 33 -13.84 16.68 -2.87
N VAL A 34 -12.84 17.07 -2.08
CA VAL A 34 -12.34 18.46 -2.00
C VAL A 34 -10.99 18.65 -2.70
N TYR A 35 -10.28 17.56 -2.99
CA TYR A 35 -9.04 17.58 -3.75
C TYR A 35 -8.83 16.25 -4.49
N HIS A 36 -8.25 16.33 -5.69
CA HIS A 36 -7.58 15.23 -6.36
C HIS A 36 -6.44 15.77 -7.22
N ASP A 37 -5.43 14.95 -7.49
CA ASP A 37 -4.44 15.25 -8.53
C ASP A 37 -5.00 14.93 -9.94
N GLU A 38 -4.26 15.30 -10.99
CA GLU A 38 -4.69 15.12 -12.38
C GLU A 38 -5.04 13.66 -12.72
N GLU A 39 -4.25 12.72 -12.20
CA GLU A 39 -4.43 11.28 -12.41
C GLU A 39 -5.39 10.61 -11.40
N TYR A 40 -5.97 11.36 -10.46
CA TYR A 40 -6.82 10.85 -9.40
C TYR A 40 -6.16 9.76 -8.52
N LYS A 41 -4.82 9.79 -8.41
CA LYS A 41 -4.04 8.91 -7.53
C LYS A 41 -4.04 9.43 -6.10
N CYS A 42 -3.93 10.75 -5.92
CA CYS A 42 -4.14 11.42 -4.64
C CYS A 42 -5.58 11.96 -4.55
N LYS A 43 -6.24 11.81 -3.40
CA LYS A 43 -7.60 12.31 -3.18
C LYS A 43 -7.79 12.78 -1.74
N ARG A 44 -8.67 13.76 -1.52
CA ARG A 44 -9.11 14.15 -0.18
C ARG A 44 -10.62 14.28 -0.15
N TRP A 45 -11.25 13.58 0.78
CA TRP A 45 -12.67 13.71 1.08
C TRP A 45 -12.87 14.45 2.39
N ASN A 46 -13.92 15.25 2.46
CA ASN A 46 -14.41 15.90 3.66
C ASN A 46 -15.81 15.40 4.01
N PHE A 47 -16.06 15.23 5.30
CA PHE A 47 -17.34 14.89 5.91
C PHE A 47 -17.78 16.09 6.78
N PRO A 48 -18.50 17.06 6.18
CA PRO A 48 -18.70 18.38 6.77
C PRO A 48 -19.35 18.35 8.16
N SER A 49 -20.34 17.47 8.37
CA SER A 49 -21.06 17.37 9.64
C SER A 49 -20.17 16.94 10.81
N TYR A 50 -19.02 16.33 10.51
CA TYR A 50 -18.04 15.88 11.50
C TYR A 50 -16.74 16.67 11.46
N ASN A 51 -16.58 17.60 10.51
CA ASN A 51 -15.30 18.26 10.23
C ASN A 51 -14.16 17.23 10.20
N PHE A 52 -14.39 16.15 9.45
CA PHE A 52 -13.49 15.01 9.34
C PHE A 52 -13.01 14.92 7.91
N SER A 53 -11.70 14.78 7.72
CA SER A 53 -11.12 14.59 6.39
C SER A 53 -10.34 13.30 6.28
N LEU A 54 -10.40 12.67 5.11
CA LEU A 54 -9.67 11.47 4.76
C LEU A 54 -8.90 11.72 3.47
N SER A 55 -7.58 11.60 3.53
CA SER A 55 -6.68 11.78 2.40
C SER A 55 -6.09 10.44 1.99
N VAL A 56 -5.98 10.22 0.68
CA VAL A 56 -5.13 9.20 0.07
C VAL A 56 -3.98 9.93 -0.59
N ILE A 57 -2.76 9.55 -0.23
CA ILE A 57 -1.54 10.13 -0.80
C ILE A 57 -0.79 9.01 -1.51
N TRP A 58 -0.73 9.13 -2.84
CA TRP A 58 -0.04 8.16 -3.69
C TRP A 58 1.47 8.32 -3.56
N SER A 59 2.08 7.37 -2.86
CA SER A 59 3.52 7.26 -2.68
C SER A 59 3.89 5.78 -2.56
N PRO A 60 3.89 5.02 -3.68
CA PRO A 60 3.97 3.57 -3.63
C PRO A 60 5.28 3.04 -3.05
N PHE A 61 6.36 3.83 -3.12
CA PHE A 61 7.65 3.50 -2.53
C PHE A 61 7.93 4.23 -1.22
N LEU A 62 7.07 5.19 -0.81
CA LEU A 62 7.24 6.11 0.33
C LEU A 62 8.45 7.06 0.25
N VAL A 63 9.43 6.74 -0.58
CA VAL A 63 10.60 7.56 -0.93
C VAL A 63 10.43 8.18 -2.31
N GLU A 64 11.24 9.21 -2.60
CA GLU A 64 11.19 9.91 -3.88
C GLU A 64 11.43 8.95 -5.05
N ALA A 65 10.47 8.92 -5.99
CA ALA A 65 10.49 8.00 -7.11
C ALA A 65 9.95 8.65 -8.39
N ALA A 66 10.66 8.45 -9.51
CA ALA A 66 10.14 8.72 -10.84
C ALA A 66 9.57 7.43 -11.45
N ILE A 67 8.26 7.45 -11.72
CA ILE A 67 7.51 6.28 -12.20
C ILE A 67 7.11 6.55 -13.65
N PHE A 68 7.52 5.65 -14.55
CA PHE A 68 7.28 5.75 -15.99
C PHE A 68 6.27 4.69 -16.45
N GLU A 69 5.08 4.70 -15.86
CA GLU A 69 4.03 3.70 -16.11
C GLU A 69 2.71 4.38 -16.50
N ASP A 70 2.06 3.85 -17.54
CA ASP A 70 0.75 4.34 -17.98
C ASP A 70 -0.40 3.85 -17.08
N ILE A 71 -1.63 4.27 -17.37
CA ILE A 71 -2.82 3.87 -16.60
C ILE A 71 -3.14 2.36 -16.68
N ASN A 72 -2.63 1.67 -17.70
CA ASN A 72 -2.83 0.24 -17.88
C ASN A 72 -1.78 -0.60 -17.13
N GLY A 73 -0.74 0.05 -16.62
CA GLY A 73 0.37 -0.61 -15.93
C GLY A 73 1.54 -0.95 -16.86
N VAL A 74 1.60 -0.37 -18.06
CA VAL A 74 2.68 -0.58 -19.02
C VAL A 74 3.81 0.39 -18.71
N SER A 75 4.96 -0.17 -18.33
CA SER A 75 6.16 0.63 -18.02
C SER A 75 6.95 0.96 -19.29
N SER A 76 7.33 2.23 -19.47
CA SER A 76 8.21 2.68 -20.56
C SER A 76 9.69 2.74 -20.17
N SER A 77 10.00 2.71 -18.87
CA SER A 77 11.36 2.71 -18.33
C SER A 77 11.38 2.05 -16.94
N GLU A 78 12.56 1.70 -16.44
CA GLU A 78 12.77 1.36 -15.03
C GLU A 78 12.40 2.54 -14.12
N VAL A 79 11.93 2.26 -12.91
CA VAL A 79 11.66 3.30 -11.90
C VAL A 79 13.00 3.90 -11.41
N ASP A 80 13.10 5.22 -11.32
CA ASP A 80 14.22 5.85 -10.63
C ASP A 80 13.84 6.06 -9.17
N LEU A 81 14.60 5.46 -8.24
CA LEU A 81 14.25 5.40 -6.83
C LEU A 81 15.37 5.97 -5.96
N HIS A 82 15.10 7.09 -5.28
CA HIS A 82 16.05 7.73 -4.37
C HIS A 82 15.88 7.16 -2.95
N LEU A 83 16.87 6.41 -2.48
CA LEU A 83 16.80 5.67 -1.21
C LEU A 83 17.23 6.51 0.01
N ASP A 84 17.53 7.79 -0.21
CA ASP A 84 17.98 8.78 0.76
C ASP A 84 16.99 9.93 0.96
N ARG A 85 15.85 9.92 0.25
CA ARG A 85 14.86 11.01 0.26
C ARG A 85 13.45 10.49 0.43
N LEU A 86 12.70 11.05 1.37
CA LEU A 86 11.27 10.78 1.49
C LEU A 86 10.52 11.42 0.32
N ASP A 87 9.40 10.84 -0.07
CA ASP A 87 8.50 11.49 -1.03
C ASP A 87 7.84 12.71 -0.36
N SER A 88 8.16 13.90 -0.87
CA SER A 88 7.66 15.18 -0.37
C SER A 88 6.14 15.27 -0.35
N LYS A 89 5.45 14.54 -1.25
CA LYS A 89 3.98 14.51 -1.32
C LYS A 89 3.33 14.17 0.00
N TRP A 90 3.93 13.31 0.83
CA TRP A 90 3.39 12.99 2.15
C TRP A 90 4.24 13.55 3.28
N ALA A 91 5.56 13.64 3.11
CA ALA A 91 6.46 14.10 4.15
C ALA A 91 6.17 15.56 4.54
N ASP A 92 5.88 16.42 3.57
CA ASP A 92 5.67 17.86 3.79
C ASP A 92 4.37 18.17 4.56
N GLN A 93 3.37 17.29 4.46
CA GLN A 93 2.08 17.42 5.15
C GLN A 93 1.92 16.40 6.30
N TYR A 94 2.98 15.68 6.66
CA TYR A 94 2.94 14.63 7.68
C TYR A 94 2.40 15.13 9.03
N LEU A 95 2.76 16.36 9.42
CA LEU A 95 2.33 16.95 10.69
C LEU A 95 0.86 17.41 10.71
N ASP A 96 0.20 17.47 9.55
CA ASP A 96 -1.17 17.98 9.42
C ASP A 96 -2.25 16.94 9.76
N PHE A 97 -1.88 15.67 9.92
CA PHE A 97 -2.81 14.57 10.14
C PHE A 97 -2.88 14.14 11.60
N ASP A 98 -4.05 13.77 12.09
CA ASP A 98 -4.19 13.17 13.43
C ASP A 98 -3.96 11.65 13.43
N TYR A 99 -4.26 11.01 12.30
CA TYR A 99 -4.13 9.56 12.13
C TYR A 99 -3.53 9.27 10.77
N ILE A 100 -2.50 8.43 10.76
CA ILE A 100 -1.72 8.15 9.56
C ILE A 100 -1.61 6.64 9.40
N ILE A 101 -1.92 6.11 8.22
CA ILE A 101 -1.69 4.72 7.86
C ILE A 101 -0.67 4.71 6.71
N VAL A 102 0.54 4.23 6.99
CA VAL A 102 1.62 4.09 6.01
C VAL A 102 1.77 2.63 5.62
N SER A 103 1.91 2.37 4.33
CA SER A 103 2.25 1.03 3.83
C SER A 103 2.85 1.05 2.43
N THR A 104 3.52 -0.03 2.07
CA THR A 104 4.15 -0.26 0.77
C THR A 104 4.33 -1.77 0.58
N GLY A 105 4.99 -2.20 -0.50
CA GLY A 105 5.33 -3.61 -0.72
C GLY A 105 5.58 -3.90 -2.20
N LYS A 106 4.55 -4.32 -2.92
CA LYS A 106 4.64 -4.93 -4.27
C LYS A 106 5.34 -4.07 -5.32
N TRP A 107 5.32 -2.75 -5.18
CA TRP A 107 6.00 -1.84 -6.11
C TRP A 107 7.52 -2.02 -6.14
N PHE A 108 8.13 -2.45 -5.03
CA PHE A 108 9.58 -2.73 -4.96
C PHE A 108 10.00 -3.93 -5.82
N LEU A 109 9.06 -4.80 -6.23
CA LEU A 109 9.35 -5.93 -7.11
C LEU A 109 9.47 -5.53 -8.60
N LYS A 110 9.17 -4.27 -8.94
CA LYS A 110 9.35 -3.75 -10.31
C LYS A 110 10.83 -3.45 -10.57
N SER A 111 11.21 -3.46 -11.85
CA SER A 111 12.53 -3.01 -12.27
C SER A 111 12.78 -1.56 -11.86
N ALA A 112 13.90 -1.30 -11.20
CA ALA A 112 14.23 0.00 -10.64
C ALA A 112 15.73 0.26 -10.60
N ILE A 113 16.13 1.52 -10.78
CA ILE A 113 17.48 2.03 -10.59
C ILE A 113 17.52 2.76 -9.26
N TYR A 114 18.53 2.46 -8.45
CA TYR A 114 18.66 2.97 -7.10
C TYR A 114 19.65 4.12 -7.03
N TYR A 115 19.21 5.23 -6.47
CA TYR A 115 19.98 6.44 -6.30
C TYR A 115 20.20 6.75 -4.82
N GLU A 116 21.35 7.34 -4.52
CA GLU A 116 21.66 7.99 -3.25
C GLU A 116 22.61 9.16 -3.52
N ASN A 117 22.31 10.35 -2.99
CA ASN A 117 23.06 11.58 -3.26
C ASN A 117 23.29 11.80 -4.77
N GLU A 118 22.24 11.63 -5.58
CA GLU A 118 22.27 11.74 -7.06
C GLU A 118 23.21 10.75 -7.77
N THR A 119 23.70 9.72 -7.06
CA THR A 119 24.61 8.72 -7.62
C THR A 119 23.91 7.37 -7.72
N ILE A 120 24.13 6.65 -8.83
CA ILE A 120 23.59 5.30 -9.01
C ILE A 120 24.33 4.33 -8.09
N LEU A 121 23.59 3.67 -7.19
CA LEU A 121 24.10 2.60 -6.33
C LEU A 121 24.06 1.23 -7.02
N GLY A 122 23.03 1.01 -7.84
CA GLY A 122 22.75 -0.27 -8.47
C GLY A 122 21.30 -0.33 -8.93
N CYS A 123 20.76 -1.52 -9.09
CA CYS A 123 19.40 -1.70 -9.58
C CYS A 123 18.74 -2.98 -9.05
N HIS A 124 17.48 -3.14 -9.42
CA HIS A 124 16.80 -4.42 -9.45
C HIS A 124 16.26 -4.71 -10.84
N SER A 125 16.55 -5.91 -11.36
CA SER A 125 16.02 -6.43 -12.61
C SER A 125 16.21 -5.46 -13.80
N CYS A 126 17.46 -5.03 -14.01
CA CYS A 126 17.83 -4.10 -15.08
C CYS A 126 18.76 -4.72 -16.15
N PRO A 127 18.36 -5.81 -16.83
CA PRO A 127 19.25 -6.60 -17.70
C PRO A 127 19.81 -5.83 -18.90
N LYS A 128 19.19 -4.70 -19.28
CA LYS A 128 19.62 -3.85 -20.40
C LYS A 128 20.70 -2.84 -20.00
N ARG A 129 21.07 -2.78 -18.72
CA ARG A 129 22.08 -1.84 -18.20
C ARG A 129 23.21 -2.60 -17.51
N ASN A 130 24.43 -2.09 -17.63
CA ASN A 130 25.59 -2.62 -16.92
C ASN A 130 25.67 -2.01 -15.50
N LEU A 131 24.68 -2.32 -14.66
CA LEU A 131 24.60 -1.86 -13.27
C LEU A 131 24.66 -3.05 -12.31
N THR A 132 25.13 -2.81 -11.09
CA THR A 132 25.15 -3.82 -10.02
C THR A 132 23.73 -4.22 -9.62
N GLU A 133 23.39 -5.50 -9.70
CA GLU A 133 22.13 -6.04 -9.17
C GLU A 133 22.21 -6.08 -7.64
N LEU A 134 21.45 -5.20 -6.99
CA LEU A 134 21.33 -5.13 -5.53
C LEU A 134 20.09 -5.87 -5.02
N GLY A 135 19.12 -6.13 -5.90
CA GLY A 135 17.85 -6.77 -5.57
C GLY A 135 16.82 -5.83 -4.94
N PHE A 136 15.55 -6.22 -4.98
CA PHE A 136 14.46 -5.45 -4.36
C PHE A 136 14.60 -5.36 -2.83
N ASN A 137 15.08 -6.43 -2.19
CA ASN A 137 15.19 -6.53 -0.74
C ASN A 137 16.15 -5.48 -0.15
N PHE A 138 17.22 -5.12 -0.88
CA PHE A 138 18.13 -4.04 -0.50
C PHE A 138 17.40 -2.69 -0.44
N ALA A 139 16.72 -2.31 -1.53
CA ALA A 139 15.99 -1.06 -1.60
C ALA A 139 14.81 -1.03 -0.62
N TYR A 140 14.10 -2.15 -0.49
CA TYR A 140 12.94 -2.23 0.39
C TYR A 140 13.31 -1.99 1.85
N ARG A 141 14.36 -2.67 2.33
CA ARG A 141 14.85 -2.49 3.70
C ARG A 141 15.39 -1.07 3.92
N LYS A 142 16.10 -0.51 2.94
CA LYS A 142 16.67 0.85 3.03
C LYS A 142 15.58 1.92 3.09
N ALA A 143 14.57 1.82 2.23
CA ALA A 143 13.42 2.72 2.22
C ALA A 143 12.60 2.64 3.53
N LEU A 144 12.27 1.43 3.99
CA LEU A 144 11.55 1.26 5.26
C LEU A 144 12.34 1.83 6.44
N LYS A 145 13.66 1.59 6.50
CA LYS A 145 14.51 2.17 7.53
C LYS A 145 14.48 3.70 7.50
N LEU A 146 14.56 4.33 6.32
CA LEU A 146 14.49 5.78 6.18
C LEU A 146 13.14 6.33 6.68
N VAL A 147 12.04 5.74 6.21
CA VAL A 147 10.67 6.15 6.57
C VAL A 147 10.42 5.99 8.06
N MET A 148 10.78 4.83 8.62
CA MET A 148 10.56 4.57 10.04
C MET A 148 11.44 5.46 10.92
N ASN A 149 12.70 5.69 10.54
CA ASN A 149 13.55 6.66 11.24
C ASN A 149 12.94 8.06 11.26
N PHE A 150 12.38 8.52 10.14
CA PHE A 150 11.66 9.79 10.09
C PHE A 150 10.47 9.83 11.05
N ILE A 151 9.63 8.78 11.05
CA ILE A 151 8.47 8.68 11.94
C ILE A 151 8.89 8.74 13.41
N VAL A 152 9.86 7.91 13.83
CA VAL A 152 10.22 7.76 15.25
C VAL A 152 11.06 8.90 15.81
N THR A 153 11.65 9.73 14.94
CA THR A 153 12.36 10.97 15.34
C THR A 153 11.50 12.22 15.20
N SER A 154 10.30 12.10 14.61
CA SER A 154 9.37 13.21 14.49
C SER A 154 8.80 13.63 15.84
N ASN A 155 8.40 14.89 15.95
CA ASN A 155 7.67 15.42 17.11
C ASN A 155 6.14 15.23 16.99
N HIS A 156 5.68 14.40 16.05
CA HIS A 156 4.27 14.22 15.75
C HIS A 156 3.50 13.60 16.93
N LYS A 157 2.29 14.09 17.17
CA LYS A 157 1.44 13.66 18.30
C LYS A 157 0.25 12.80 17.88
N GLY A 158 0.01 12.68 16.58
CA GLY A 158 -1.02 11.79 16.03
C GLY A 158 -0.66 10.31 16.22
N LEU A 159 -1.63 9.46 15.88
CA LEU A 159 -1.46 8.01 15.90
C LEU A 159 -1.07 7.52 14.51
N ILE A 160 0.12 6.92 14.41
CA ILE A 160 0.66 6.39 13.18
C ILE A 160 0.56 4.86 13.19
N PHE A 161 0.05 4.31 12.10
CA PHE A 161 0.01 2.89 11.82
C PHE A 161 0.96 2.55 10.68
N PHE A 162 1.81 1.56 10.88
CA PHE A 162 2.41 0.83 9.77
C PHE A 162 1.54 -0.39 9.47
N ARG A 163 0.94 -0.42 8.28
CA ARG A 163 0.18 -1.58 7.80
C ARG A 163 1.11 -2.44 6.95
N THR A 164 1.24 -3.72 7.29
CA THR A 164 2.04 -4.67 6.49
C THR A 164 1.51 -4.79 5.07
N PHE A 165 2.36 -5.19 4.13
CA PHE A 165 1.87 -5.53 2.79
C PHE A 165 0.83 -6.67 2.88
N THR A 166 0.00 -6.79 1.83
CA THR A 166 -0.99 -7.86 1.74
C THR A 166 -0.65 -8.80 0.57
N PRO A 167 -0.84 -10.12 0.74
CA PRO A 167 -0.55 -11.09 -0.30
C PRO A 167 -1.50 -10.94 -1.50
N ASP A 168 -0.97 -11.18 -2.69
CA ASP A 168 -1.77 -11.57 -3.86
C ASP A 168 -2.12 -13.07 -3.78
N HIS A 169 -3.16 -13.46 -4.52
CA HIS A 169 -3.59 -14.86 -4.63
C HIS A 169 -3.61 -15.36 -6.08
N PHE A 170 -2.63 -14.94 -6.89
CA PHE A 170 -2.49 -15.51 -8.23
C PHE A 170 -2.11 -17.00 -8.16
N GLU A 171 -2.95 -17.86 -8.76
CA GLU A 171 -2.75 -19.28 -9.03
C GLU A 171 -2.54 -19.50 -10.53
N ASN A 172 -1.79 -20.53 -10.91
CA ASN A 172 -1.50 -20.91 -12.30
C ASN A 172 -0.78 -19.84 -13.15
N GLY A 173 -0.09 -18.90 -12.51
CA GLY A 173 0.64 -17.82 -13.16
C GLY A 173 0.73 -16.60 -12.25
N GLU A 174 1.21 -15.50 -12.80
CA GLU A 174 1.27 -14.19 -12.15
C GLU A 174 0.45 -13.18 -12.97
N TRP A 175 0.35 -11.94 -12.49
CA TRP A 175 -0.43 -10.88 -13.13
C TRP A 175 -0.09 -10.63 -14.61
N PHE A 176 1.16 -10.89 -15.01
CA PHE A 176 1.67 -10.70 -16.38
C PHE A 176 1.71 -11.99 -17.21
N SER A 177 1.45 -13.16 -16.61
CA SER A 177 1.54 -14.47 -17.26
C SER A 177 0.22 -15.24 -17.25
N GLY A 178 -0.91 -14.56 -17.00
CA GLY A 178 -2.24 -15.14 -17.06
C GLY A 178 -2.69 -15.84 -15.78
N GLY A 179 -2.09 -15.50 -14.63
CA GLY A 179 -2.53 -16.00 -13.33
C GLY A 179 -3.99 -15.65 -13.04
N THR A 180 -4.64 -16.47 -12.21
CA THR A 180 -6.08 -16.38 -11.87
C THR A 180 -6.31 -16.54 -10.37
N CYS A 181 -7.49 -16.19 -9.87
CA CYS A 181 -7.88 -16.34 -8.47
C CYS A 181 -9.35 -16.72 -8.39
N ASN A 182 -9.68 -17.95 -8.80
CA ASN A 182 -11.06 -18.38 -8.98
C ASN A 182 -11.71 -18.93 -7.71
N ARG A 183 -11.04 -18.82 -6.55
CA ARG A 183 -11.60 -19.29 -5.28
C ARG A 183 -12.79 -18.41 -4.89
N THR A 184 -13.84 -19.03 -4.38
CA THR A 184 -15.11 -18.37 -4.06
C THR A 184 -15.46 -18.43 -2.57
N ALA A 185 -14.56 -19.01 -1.76
CA ALA A 185 -14.71 -19.10 -0.32
C ALA A 185 -13.38 -18.84 0.39
N PRO A 186 -13.42 -18.35 1.65
CA PRO A 186 -12.24 -18.29 2.50
C PRO A 186 -11.61 -19.67 2.67
N ILE A 187 -10.32 -19.69 2.95
CA ILE A 187 -9.57 -20.91 3.20
C ILE A 187 -9.19 -21.03 4.68
N LYS A 188 -8.86 -22.25 5.11
CA LYS A 188 -8.30 -22.49 6.44
C LYS A 188 -6.79 -22.31 6.45
N GLU A 189 -6.25 -22.09 7.64
CA GLU A 189 -4.81 -22.07 7.84
C GLU A 189 -4.17 -23.38 7.35
N GLY A 190 -3.06 -23.27 6.61
CA GLY A 190 -2.36 -24.39 6.00
C GLY A 190 -2.91 -24.89 4.66
N GLU A 191 -4.09 -24.41 4.20
CA GLU A 191 -4.62 -24.80 2.88
C GLU A 191 -3.92 -24.09 1.71
N MET A 192 -3.24 -22.97 1.98
CA MET A 192 -2.39 -22.26 1.04
C MET A 192 -1.18 -21.68 1.75
N GLU A 193 0.00 -21.96 1.22
CA GLU A 193 1.24 -21.35 1.68
C GLU A 193 1.42 -19.95 1.10
N MET A 194 1.82 -19.01 1.95
CA MET A 194 2.21 -17.68 1.49
C MET A 194 3.43 -17.80 0.57
N LYS A 195 3.36 -17.17 -0.61
CA LYS A 195 4.44 -17.16 -1.60
C LYS A 195 5.75 -16.66 -0.99
N TYR A 196 6.88 -17.17 -1.48
CA TYR A 196 8.22 -16.81 -0.96
C TYR A 196 8.48 -15.30 -0.93
N LEU A 197 8.16 -14.59 -2.02
CA LEU A 197 8.33 -13.13 -2.07
C LEU A 197 7.45 -12.40 -1.05
N ASN A 198 6.23 -12.89 -0.81
CA ASN A 198 5.31 -12.34 0.18
C ASN A 198 5.86 -12.57 1.60
N LYS A 199 6.36 -13.77 1.90
CA LYS A 199 7.04 -14.06 3.18
C LYS A 199 8.22 -13.11 3.40
N MET A 200 9.07 -12.92 2.38
CA MET A 200 10.23 -12.03 2.47
C MET A 200 9.86 -10.56 2.71
N LEU A 201 8.84 -10.03 2.01
CA LEU A 201 8.37 -8.66 2.24
C LEU A 201 7.89 -8.49 3.70
N ARG A 202 7.07 -9.43 4.19
CA ARG A 202 6.60 -9.43 5.58
C ARG A 202 7.74 -9.45 6.59
N GLU A 203 8.72 -10.32 6.38
CA GLU A 203 9.84 -10.50 7.30
C GLU A 203 10.65 -9.21 7.41
N ILE A 204 10.96 -8.56 6.28
CA ILE A 204 11.66 -7.27 6.27
C ILE A 204 10.84 -6.20 7.02
N GLU A 205 9.54 -6.13 6.77
CA GLU A 205 8.63 -5.18 7.43
C GLU A 205 8.60 -5.35 8.94
N LEU A 206 8.42 -6.58 9.42
CA LEU A 206 8.35 -6.90 10.84
C LEU A 206 9.70 -6.64 11.53
N GLU A 207 10.81 -6.98 10.87
CA GLU A 207 12.15 -6.72 11.39
C GLU A 207 12.45 -5.22 11.53
N GLU A 208 12.19 -4.42 10.49
CA GLU A 208 12.43 -2.98 10.55
C GLU A 208 11.45 -2.29 11.50
N PHE A 209 10.18 -2.70 11.52
CA PHE A 209 9.20 -2.18 12.48
C PHE A 209 9.62 -2.49 13.91
N GLY A 210 10.09 -3.71 14.21
CA GLY A 210 10.55 -4.08 15.55
C GLY A 210 11.70 -3.20 16.06
N LYS A 211 12.63 -2.83 15.17
CA LYS A 211 13.72 -1.88 15.49
C LYS A 211 13.16 -0.48 15.78
N ALA A 212 12.24 -0.01 14.93
CA ALA A 212 11.65 1.32 15.05
C ALA A 212 10.72 1.45 16.27
N ALA A 213 9.91 0.44 16.59
CA ALA A 213 8.97 0.47 17.70
C ALA A 213 9.65 0.73 19.06
N SER A 214 10.82 0.13 19.25
CA SER A 214 11.64 0.36 20.45
C SER A 214 12.08 1.82 20.58
N GLU A 215 12.41 2.46 19.46
CA GLU A 215 12.81 3.86 19.41
C GLU A 215 11.60 4.81 19.53
N ALA A 216 10.48 4.47 18.90
CA ALA A 216 9.21 5.19 19.00
C ALA A 216 8.77 5.31 20.47
N SER A 217 8.84 4.20 21.22
CA SER A 217 8.51 4.17 22.65
C SER A 217 9.37 5.12 23.47
N LYS A 218 10.70 5.15 23.23
CA LYS A 218 11.62 6.07 23.92
C LYS A 218 11.32 7.54 23.60
N ASN A 219 10.96 7.82 22.35
CA ASN A 219 10.71 9.18 21.87
C ASN A 219 9.26 9.63 22.08
N GLY A 220 8.40 8.77 22.65
CA GLY A 220 6.99 9.05 22.89
C GLY A 220 6.16 9.22 21.61
N VAL A 221 6.57 8.56 20.51
CA VAL A 221 5.85 8.53 19.24
C VAL A 221 4.84 7.40 19.26
N ASN A 222 3.57 7.70 18.97
CA ASN A 222 2.50 6.70 18.94
C ASN A 222 2.51 5.94 17.60
N PHE A 223 3.41 4.97 17.48
CA PHE A 223 3.62 4.19 16.27
C PHE A 223 3.22 2.72 16.49
N LYS A 224 2.19 2.26 15.78
CA LYS A 224 1.60 0.93 15.94
C LYS A 224 1.73 0.09 14.67
N LEU A 225 1.91 -1.21 14.84
CA LEU A 225 1.87 -2.18 13.75
C LEU A 225 0.43 -2.67 13.55
N VAL A 226 0.05 -2.83 12.28
CA VAL A 226 -1.17 -3.53 11.90
C VAL A 226 -0.80 -4.60 10.88
N ASP A 227 -0.63 -5.84 11.37
CA ASP A 227 -0.23 -6.96 10.53
C ASP A 227 -1.45 -7.70 9.95
N PHE A 228 -1.78 -7.38 8.70
CA PHE A 228 -2.90 -8.00 8.00
C PHE A 228 -2.50 -9.12 7.04
N ALA A 229 -1.21 -9.46 6.94
CA ALA A 229 -0.74 -10.42 5.94
C ALA A 229 -1.37 -11.81 6.14
N SER A 230 -1.35 -12.34 7.36
CA SER A 230 -1.96 -13.65 7.66
C SER A 230 -3.49 -13.64 7.54
N LEU A 231 -4.15 -12.59 8.02
CA LEU A 231 -5.61 -12.46 7.91
C LEU A 231 -6.04 -12.44 6.43
N SER A 232 -5.31 -11.69 5.61
CA SER A 232 -5.59 -11.53 4.19
C SER A 232 -5.24 -12.79 3.39
N GLN A 233 -4.23 -13.56 3.80
CA GLN A 233 -3.86 -14.84 3.18
C GLN A 233 -5.00 -15.87 3.21
N LEU A 234 -5.92 -15.75 4.17
CA LEU A 234 -7.07 -16.65 4.30
C LEU A 234 -8.23 -16.29 3.38
N ARG A 235 -8.10 -15.22 2.58
CA ARG A 235 -9.19 -14.61 1.81
C ARG A 235 -8.94 -14.57 0.30
N PRO A 236 -8.55 -15.68 -0.35
CA PRO A 236 -8.39 -15.70 -1.80
C PRO A 236 -9.70 -15.42 -2.56
N ASP A 237 -10.85 -15.54 -1.88
CA ASP A 237 -12.19 -15.18 -2.36
C ASP A 237 -12.44 -13.68 -2.47
N GLY A 238 -11.54 -12.86 -1.93
CA GLY A 238 -11.70 -11.41 -1.81
C GLY A 238 -11.39 -10.59 -3.04
N HIS A 239 -10.87 -11.21 -4.10
CA HIS A 239 -10.29 -10.51 -5.24
C HIS A 239 -11.31 -10.29 -6.38
N PRO A 240 -11.17 -9.20 -7.16
CA PRO A 240 -11.99 -8.97 -8.34
C PRO A 240 -11.87 -10.05 -9.41
N GLY A 241 -10.70 -10.71 -9.49
CA GLY A 241 -10.42 -11.68 -10.55
C GLY A 241 -10.61 -11.02 -11.92
N PRO A 242 -11.45 -11.55 -12.83
CA PRO A 242 -11.63 -10.96 -14.15
C PRO A 242 -12.38 -9.61 -14.13
N TYR A 243 -13.01 -9.24 -13.02
CA TYR A 243 -13.85 -8.05 -12.88
C TYR A 243 -13.06 -6.79 -12.48
N ARG A 244 -11.79 -6.69 -12.92
CA ARG A 244 -10.96 -5.49 -12.74
C ARG A 244 -11.58 -4.27 -13.43
N GLN A 245 -12.19 -4.46 -14.58
CA GLN A 245 -12.89 -3.43 -15.35
C GLN A 245 -14.40 -3.64 -15.26
N PHE A 246 -15.17 -2.57 -15.49
CA PHE A 246 -16.62 -2.65 -15.54
C PHE A 246 -17.05 -3.46 -16.77
N HIS A 247 -17.84 -4.52 -16.54
CA HIS A 247 -18.40 -5.40 -17.57
C HIS A 247 -17.37 -5.99 -18.57
N PRO A 248 -16.38 -6.75 -18.09
CA PRO A 248 -15.26 -7.21 -18.91
C PRO A 248 -15.69 -8.19 -20.03
N PHE A 249 -16.87 -8.79 -19.93
CA PHE A 249 -17.40 -9.81 -20.85
C PHE A 249 -18.64 -9.35 -21.64
N GLU A 250 -19.01 -8.06 -21.60
CA GLU A 250 -20.24 -7.57 -22.25
C GLU A 250 -20.18 -7.68 -23.78
N LYS A 251 -18.99 -7.45 -24.38
CA LYS A 251 -18.80 -7.53 -25.84
C LYS A 251 -18.54 -8.95 -26.34
N ASP A 252 -17.88 -9.77 -25.52
CA ASP A 252 -17.53 -11.15 -25.83
C ASP A 252 -17.48 -11.96 -24.52
N GLN A 253 -18.35 -12.96 -24.41
CA GLN A 253 -18.44 -13.84 -23.24
C GLN A 253 -17.20 -14.73 -23.06
N ASN A 254 -16.40 -14.91 -24.12
CA ASN A 254 -15.18 -15.71 -24.11
C ASN A 254 -13.91 -14.85 -24.13
N ALA A 255 -14.02 -13.54 -23.90
CA ALA A 255 -12.87 -12.64 -23.90
C ALA A 255 -11.81 -13.10 -22.89
N ASN A 256 -10.56 -13.14 -23.32
CA ASN A 256 -9.45 -13.31 -22.39
C ASN A 256 -9.15 -11.97 -21.72
N VAL A 257 -9.37 -11.88 -20.41
CA VAL A 257 -9.23 -10.64 -19.64
C VAL A 257 -8.16 -10.77 -18.57
N GLN A 258 -7.50 -9.65 -18.27
CA GLN A 258 -6.52 -9.62 -17.20
C GLN A 258 -7.22 -9.78 -15.84
N ASN A 259 -6.77 -10.75 -15.06
CA ASN A 259 -7.26 -10.97 -13.71
C ASN A 259 -6.53 -10.05 -12.72
N ASP A 260 -7.29 -9.52 -11.76
CA ASP A 260 -6.79 -8.80 -10.61
C ASP A 260 -6.93 -9.66 -9.36
N CYS A 261 -5.82 -10.26 -8.95
CA CYS A 261 -5.69 -11.07 -7.74
C CYS A 261 -4.83 -10.38 -6.68
N LEU A 262 -4.70 -9.05 -6.78
CA LEU A 262 -3.92 -8.21 -5.88
C LEU A 262 -4.81 -7.26 -5.10
N HIS A 263 -5.74 -6.59 -5.78
CA HIS A 263 -6.72 -5.68 -5.15
C HIS A 263 -7.92 -6.45 -4.60
N TRP A 264 -8.74 -5.78 -3.80
CA TRP A 264 -9.85 -6.35 -3.04
C TRP A 264 -11.19 -5.77 -3.50
N CYS A 265 -12.17 -6.65 -3.66
CA CYS A 265 -13.56 -6.27 -3.87
C CYS A 265 -14.09 -5.37 -2.75
N LEU A 266 -15.01 -4.46 -3.09
CA LEU A 266 -15.74 -3.62 -2.15
C LEU A 266 -17.25 -3.74 -2.38
N PRO A 267 -18.05 -4.08 -1.35
CA PRO A 267 -17.62 -4.52 -0.02
C PRO A 267 -16.85 -5.85 -0.08
N GLY A 268 -16.00 -6.13 0.90
CA GLY A 268 -15.13 -7.30 0.87
C GLY A 268 -14.25 -7.47 2.10
N PRO A 269 -13.27 -8.40 2.08
CA PRO A 269 -12.44 -8.71 3.24
C PRO A 269 -11.67 -7.51 3.80
N ILE A 270 -11.29 -6.58 2.92
CA ILE A 270 -10.61 -5.33 3.25
C ILE A 270 -11.42 -4.43 4.19
N ASP A 271 -12.74 -4.61 4.27
CA ASP A 271 -13.59 -3.88 5.22
C ASP A 271 -13.20 -4.19 6.68
N SER A 272 -12.79 -5.43 6.96
CA SER A 272 -12.35 -5.84 8.31
C SER A 272 -11.07 -5.14 8.78
N TRP A 273 -10.25 -4.64 7.85
CA TRP A 273 -9.06 -3.85 8.19
C TRP A 273 -9.46 -2.53 8.85
N ASN A 274 -10.53 -1.91 8.35
CA ASN A 274 -11.08 -0.69 8.92
C ASN A 274 -11.66 -0.96 10.30
N ASP A 275 -12.36 -2.07 10.51
CA ASP A 275 -12.90 -2.43 11.83
C ASP A 275 -11.79 -2.57 12.88
N ILE A 276 -10.69 -3.25 12.53
CA ILE A 276 -9.54 -3.43 13.43
C ILE A 276 -8.84 -2.10 13.71
N ILE A 277 -8.59 -1.28 12.69
CA ILE A 277 -7.96 0.03 12.89
C ILE A 277 -8.85 0.95 13.73
N MET A 278 -10.15 0.95 13.49
CA MET A 278 -11.10 1.75 14.27
C MET A 278 -11.12 1.32 15.73
N GLU A 279 -11.05 0.02 16.02
CA GLU A 279 -10.91 -0.49 17.38
C GLU A 279 -9.63 0.02 18.05
N MET A 280 -8.49 -0.03 17.34
CA MET A 280 -7.22 0.48 17.84
C MET A 280 -7.20 2.00 18.03
N VAL A 281 -8.00 2.76 17.26
CA VAL A 281 -8.16 4.20 17.41
C VAL A 281 -9.01 4.56 18.62
N VAL A 282 -10.05 3.78 18.91
CA VAL A 282 -11.00 4.06 19.99
C VAL A 282 -10.50 3.56 21.35
N ASN A 283 -9.92 2.36 21.38
CA ASN A 283 -9.59 1.63 22.61
C ASN A 283 -8.10 1.34 22.81
N GLY A 284 -7.25 1.65 21.82
CA GLY A 284 -5.83 1.25 21.80
C GLY A 284 -4.85 2.27 22.31
#